data_AF-A0A2G6CIK6-F1
#
_entry.id   AF-A0A2G6CIK6-F1
#
_cell.length_a   1.000
_cell.length_b   1.000
_cell.length_c   1.000
_cell.angle_alpha   90.00
_cell.angle_beta   90.00
_cell.angle_gamma   90.00
#
_symmetry.space_group_name_H-M   'P 1'
#
loop_
_entity.id
_entity.type
_entity.pdbx_description
1 polymer ?
#
loop_
_entity_poly.entity_id
_entity_poly.type
_entity_poly.pdbx_seq_one_letter_code
_entity_poly.pdbx_strand_id
1 'polypeptide(L)'
;MKNIYKQQLQEKTARISRQFADFLGDMTLAIFESPTEHFRQRAEFRLWHVRRNDGTNTGESFYAMFEAGKKASPQTLKRTDQLPIADKRINELMPKLLACLQSQPVLIERLFQVEFLSTLRGEILVTLIYHKTLGDDWEAVAKPLETQLGIHLIGRSRKQKIILSQDYVTETLNVQGRAFTYRQIEGGFT
;
A
#
# COMPACT_ATOMS: atom_id res chain seq x y z
N MET A 1 -3.23 -2.73 -22.56
CA MET A 1 -2.63 -4.00 -22.09
C MET A 1 -3.57 -5.15 -22.46
N LYS A 2 -3.06 -6.26 -23.00
CA LYS A 2 -3.89 -7.43 -23.30
C LYS A 2 -4.39 -8.00 -21.97
N ASN A 3 -5.70 -7.94 -21.71
CA ASN A 3 -6.29 -8.52 -20.50
C ASN A 3 -6.18 -10.05 -20.59
N ILE A 4 -5.25 -10.63 -19.83
CA ILE A 4 -5.00 -12.08 -19.76
C ILE A 4 -5.63 -12.73 -18.53
N TYR A 5 -6.55 -12.03 -17.83
CA TYR A 5 -7.11 -12.48 -16.56
C TYR A 5 -7.77 -13.86 -16.66
N LYS A 6 -8.63 -14.07 -17.67
CA LYS A 6 -9.30 -15.36 -17.90
C LYS A 6 -8.31 -16.49 -18.14
N GLN A 7 -7.26 -16.24 -18.91
CA GLN A 7 -6.21 -17.22 -19.17
C GLN A 7 -5.46 -17.56 -17.86
N GLN A 8 -5.05 -16.55 -17.08
CA GLN A 8 -4.40 -16.78 -15.79
C GLN A 8 -5.28 -17.56 -14.81
N LEU A 9 -6.58 -17.29 -14.80
CA LEU A 9 -7.54 -18.00 -13.96
C LEU A 9 -7.68 -19.46 -14.39
N GLN A 10 -7.79 -19.72 -15.70
CA GLN A 10 -7.84 -21.07 -16.26
C GLN A 10 -6.56 -21.86 -15.95
N GLU A 11 -5.39 -21.26 -16.14
CA GLU A 11 -4.09 -21.86 -15.81
C GLU A 11 -3.99 -22.22 -14.32
N LYS A 12 -4.42 -21.31 -13.43
CA LYS A 12 -4.47 -21.57 -11.98
C LYS A 12 -5.43 -22.71 -11.64
N THR A 13 -6.62 -22.71 -12.25
CA THR A 13 -7.64 -23.74 -12.03
C THR A 13 -7.12 -25.10 -12.45
N ALA A 14 -6.61 -25.22 -13.68
CA ALA A 14 -6.06 -26.47 -14.20
C ALA A 14 -4.89 -26.99 -13.36
N ARG A 15 -4.02 -26.09 -12.90
CA ARG A 15 -2.91 -26.44 -12.00
C ARG A 15 -3.40 -27.02 -10.67
N ILE A 16 -4.38 -26.38 -10.02
CA ILE A 16 -4.94 -26.85 -8.75
C ILE A 16 -5.72 -28.15 -8.94
N SER A 17 -6.55 -28.27 -9.98
CA SER A 17 -7.25 -29.53 -10.30
C SER A 17 -6.29 -30.69 -10.46
N ARG A 18 -5.16 -30.49 -11.16
CA ARG A 18 -4.13 -31.52 -11.31
C ARG A 18 -3.45 -31.86 -9.99
N GLN A 19 -3.13 -30.85 -9.17
CA GLN A 19 -2.46 -31.05 -7.88
C GLN A 19 -3.30 -31.86 -6.89
N PHE A 20 -4.64 -31.75 -6.97
CA PHE A 20 -5.56 -32.43 -6.07
C PHE A 20 -6.34 -33.58 -6.73
N ALA A 21 -5.93 -34.04 -7.91
CA ALA A 21 -6.68 -35.02 -8.70
C ALA A 21 -7.07 -36.28 -7.89
N ASP A 22 -6.13 -36.82 -7.11
CA ASP A 22 -6.33 -38.02 -6.30
C ASP A 22 -7.33 -37.83 -5.14
N PHE A 23 -7.61 -36.58 -4.76
CA PHE A 23 -8.53 -36.22 -3.66
C PHE A 23 -9.88 -35.70 -4.13
N LEU A 24 -9.99 -35.27 -5.40
CA LEU A 24 -11.19 -34.63 -5.91
C LEU A 24 -12.28 -35.63 -6.29
N GLY A 25 -11.92 -36.80 -6.82
CA GLY A 25 -12.90 -37.72 -7.41
C GLY A 25 -13.76 -36.99 -8.44
N ASP A 26 -15.08 -37.01 -8.25
CA ASP A 26 -16.06 -36.32 -9.12
C ASP A 26 -16.36 -34.86 -8.71
N MET A 27 -15.71 -34.34 -7.66
CA MET A 27 -15.95 -32.98 -7.19
C MET A 27 -15.38 -31.92 -8.13
N THR A 28 -16.17 -30.88 -8.41
CA THR A 28 -15.73 -29.70 -9.14
C THR A 28 -15.27 -28.61 -8.17
N LEU A 29 -14.14 -27.97 -8.47
CA LEU A 29 -13.67 -26.81 -7.71
C LEU A 29 -14.62 -25.63 -7.90
N ALA A 30 -15.06 -25.02 -6.79
CA ALA A 30 -15.71 -23.71 -6.83
C ALA A 30 -14.65 -22.64 -7.14
N ILE A 31 -14.95 -21.77 -8.11
CA ILE A 31 -14.04 -20.72 -8.57
C ILE A 31 -14.68 -19.37 -8.23
N PHE A 32 -13.95 -18.55 -7.46
CA PHE A 32 -14.36 -17.21 -7.09
C PHE A 32 -13.43 -16.20 -7.75
N GLU A 33 -13.97 -15.42 -8.68
CA GLU A 33 -13.22 -14.41 -9.42
C GLU A 33 -13.01 -13.15 -8.57
N SER A 34 -11.82 -12.58 -8.69
CA SER A 34 -11.50 -11.25 -8.17
C SER A 34 -11.79 -10.22 -9.26
N PRO A 35 -12.14 -8.97 -8.91
CA PRO A 35 -12.00 -7.85 -9.82
C PRO A 35 -10.59 -7.83 -10.45
N THR A 36 -10.50 -7.37 -11.70
CA THR A 36 -9.23 -7.31 -12.44
C THR A 36 -8.31 -6.18 -11.98
N GLU A 37 -8.89 -5.16 -11.34
CA GLU A 37 -8.23 -3.94 -10.86
C GLU A 37 -8.79 -3.58 -9.48
N HIS A 38 -8.06 -2.76 -8.73
CA HIS A 38 -8.48 -2.19 -7.45
C HIS A 38 -8.91 -3.19 -6.36
N PHE A 39 -8.44 -4.43 -6.43
CA PHE A 39 -8.79 -5.47 -5.46
C PHE A 39 -7.87 -5.51 -4.23
N ARG A 40 -6.74 -4.78 -4.25
CA ARG A 40 -5.73 -4.83 -3.19
C ARG A 40 -5.84 -3.62 -2.26
N GLN A 41 -6.31 -3.86 -1.04
CA GLN A 41 -6.48 -2.81 -0.02
C GLN A 41 -5.18 -2.36 0.67
N ARG A 42 -4.10 -3.14 0.55
CA ARG A 42 -2.79 -2.86 1.16
C ARG A 42 -1.71 -2.71 0.11
N ALA A 43 -1.01 -1.59 0.12
CA ALA A 43 0.10 -1.33 -0.77
C ALA A 43 1.26 -0.69 -0.04
N GLU A 44 2.48 -1.16 -0.32
CA GLU A 44 3.71 -0.65 0.27
C GLU A 44 4.61 -0.18 -0.86
N PHE A 45 5.16 1.01 -0.70
CA PHE A 45 6.04 1.62 -1.69
C PHE A 45 7.34 2.04 -1.04
N ARG A 46 8.45 1.83 -1.73
CA ARG A 46 9.67 2.57 -1.42
C ARG A 46 9.47 4.02 -1.85
N LEU A 47 10.01 4.95 -1.08
CA LEU A 47 10.15 6.33 -1.50
C LEU A 47 11.59 6.56 -1.95
N TRP A 48 11.77 6.78 -3.25
CA TRP A 48 13.08 7.03 -3.83
C TRP A 48 13.36 8.52 -3.86
N HIS A 49 14.57 8.92 -3.44
CA HIS A 49 15.05 10.30 -3.49
C HIS A 49 16.03 10.43 -4.63
N VAL A 50 15.76 11.34 -5.57
CA VAL A 50 16.64 11.56 -6.71
C VAL A 50 17.86 12.36 -6.25
N ARG A 51 19.04 11.77 -6.43
CA ARG A 51 20.31 12.41 -6.09
C ARG A 51 21.09 12.77 -7.35
N ARG A 52 21.84 13.87 -7.28
CA ARG A 52 22.86 14.23 -8.27
C ARG A 52 24.09 13.33 -8.11
N ASN A 53 24.97 13.36 -9.09
CA ASN A 53 26.22 12.59 -9.10
C ASN A 53 27.16 12.93 -7.94
N ASP A 54 27.07 14.16 -7.41
CA ASP A 54 27.81 14.64 -6.24
C ASP A 54 27.19 14.16 -4.90
N GLY A 55 26.11 13.38 -4.95
CA GLY A 55 25.41 12.86 -3.77
C GLY A 55 24.38 13.81 -3.16
N THR A 56 24.24 15.04 -3.67
CA THR A 56 23.25 16.02 -3.20
C THR A 56 21.83 15.63 -3.62
N ASN A 57 20.84 15.95 -2.78
CA ASN A 57 19.43 15.73 -3.12
C ASN A 57 18.99 16.75 -4.17
N THR A 58 18.26 16.31 -5.18
CA THR A 58 17.63 17.21 -6.15
C THR A 58 16.35 17.85 -5.60
N GLY A 59 15.79 17.28 -4.52
CA GLY A 59 14.46 17.63 -4.01
C GLY A 59 13.34 16.80 -4.64
N GLU A 60 13.62 16.09 -5.75
CA GLU A 60 12.66 15.18 -6.35
C GLU A 60 12.60 13.85 -5.59
N SER A 61 11.37 13.36 -5.38
CA SER A 61 11.11 12.04 -4.81
C SER A 61 9.91 11.41 -5.48
N PHE A 62 9.88 10.08 -5.55
CA PHE A 62 8.77 9.34 -6.15
C PHE A 62 8.57 7.98 -5.50
N TYR A 63 7.34 7.46 -5.57
CA TYR A 63 7.04 6.08 -5.17
C TYR A 63 7.67 5.09 -6.11
N ALA A 64 8.20 4.00 -5.56
CA ALA A 64 8.86 2.98 -6.32
C ALA A 64 8.58 1.58 -5.80
N MET A 65 8.61 0.63 -6.72
CA MET A 65 8.56 -0.81 -6.47
C MET A 65 9.74 -1.50 -7.17
N PHE A 66 10.00 -2.77 -6.84
CA PHE A 66 11.05 -3.55 -7.50
C PHE A 66 10.47 -4.54 -8.51
N GLU A 67 11.26 -4.89 -9.52
CA GLU A 67 10.90 -5.94 -10.48
C GLU A 67 10.62 -7.28 -9.78
N ALA A 68 9.46 -7.85 -10.08
CA ALA A 68 9.07 -9.16 -9.56
C ALA A 68 10.08 -10.25 -9.97
N GLY A 69 10.44 -11.12 -9.01
CA GLY A 69 11.37 -12.21 -9.24
C GLY A 69 12.85 -11.82 -9.30
N LYS A 70 13.20 -10.54 -9.12
CA LYS A 70 14.60 -10.08 -9.04
C LYS A 70 14.94 -9.53 -7.66
N LYS A 71 16.23 -9.54 -7.33
CA LYS A 71 16.74 -8.94 -6.09
C LYS A 71 16.47 -7.43 -6.11
N ALA A 72 16.00 -6.90 -4.98
CA ALA A 72 15.81 -5.47 -4.80
C ALA A 72 17.15 -4.72 -4.91
N SER A 73 17.26 -3.82 -5.89
CA SER A 73 18.44 -2.99 -6.14
C SER A 73 18.04 -1.76 -6.97
N PRO A 74 18.90 -0.73 -7.11
CA PRO A 74 18.63 0.41 -7.97
C PRO A 74 18.32 0.02 -9.43
N GLN A 75 18.89 -1.07 -9.93
CA GLN A 75 18.67 -1.57 -11.30
C GLN A 75 17.29 -2.21 -11.50
N THR A 76 16.66 -2.69 -10.42
CA THR A 76 15.33 -3.31 -10.46
C THR A 76 14.25 -2.36 -9.95
N LEU A 77 14.63 -1.15 -9.56
CA LEU A 77 13.72 -0.13 -9.06
C LEU A 77 12.92 0.49 -10.22
N LYS A 78 11.60 0.56 -10.05
CA LYS A 78 10.67 1.15 -11.01
C LYS A 78 9.87 2.23 -10.32
N ARG A 79 9.94 3.45 -10.86
CA ARG A 79 9.01 4.53 -10.53
C ARG A 79 7.58 4.04 -10.75
N THR A 80 6.72 4.30 -9.78
CA THR A 80 5.35 3.81 -9.72
C THR A 80 4.43 4.97 -9.36
N ASP A 81 3.99 5.73 -10.36
CA ASP A 81 3.06 6.85 -10.15
C ASP A 81 1.62 6.36 -9.92
N GLN A 82 1.30 5.14 -10.39
CA GLN A 82 0.03 4.45 -10.17
C GLN A 82 0.27 2.95 -9.98
N LEU A 83 -0.61 2.29 -9.25
CA LEU A 83 -0.65 0.86 -9.05
C LEU A 83 -2.09 0.35 -9.28
N PRO A 84 -2.46 -0.06 -10.52
CA PRO A 84 -3.85 -0.39 -10.88
C PRO A 84 -4.50 -1.49 -10.03
N ILE A 85 -3.71 -2.40 -9.46
CA ILE A 85 -4.24 -3.45 -8.57
C ILE A 85 -4.60 -2.92 -7.18
N ALA A 86 -4.02 -1.81 -6.74
CA ALA A 86 -4.32 -1.20 -5.45
C ALA A 86 -5.65 -0.46 -5.50
N ASP A 87 -6.31 -0.37 -4.34
CA ASP A 87 -7.56 0.36 -4.18
C ASP A 87 -7.52 1.74 -4.86
N LYS A 88 -8.67 2.16 -5.39
CA LYS A 88 -8.77 3.42 -6.14
C LYS A 88 -8.38 4.61 -5.28
N ARG A 89 -8.75 4.63 -3.99
CA ARG A 89 -8.41 5.72 -3.05
C ARG A 89 -6.90 5.80 -2.81
N ILE A 90 -6.20 4.67 -2.80
CA ILE A 90 -4.73 4.66 -2.71
C ILE A 90 -4.14 5.39 -3.92
N ASN A 91 -4.56 5.03 -5.13
CA ASN A 91 -4.08 5.66 -6.36
C ASN A 91 -4.39 7.16 -6.41
N GLU A 92 -5.56 7.58 -5.94
CA GLU A 92 -5.96 8.99 -5.86
C GLU A 92 -5.18 9.77 -4.79
N LEU A 93 -4.81 9.12 -3.68
CA LEU A 93 -4.10 9.72 -2.55
C LEU A 93 -2.61 9.89 -2.82
N MET A 94 -1.98 8.91 -3.47
CA MET A 94 -0.53 8.89 -3.74
C MET A 94 0.03 10.25 -4.20
N PRO A 95 -0.45 10.87 -5.32
CA PRO A 95 0.13 12.13 -5.78
C PRO A 95 -0.12 13.29 -4.81
N LYS A 96 -1.27 13.33 -4.12
CA LYS A 96 -1.63 14.40 -3.17
C LYS A 96 -0.74 14.33 -1.92
N LEU A 97 -0.57 13.13 -1.38
CA LEU A 97 0.30 12.90 -0.24
C LEU A 97 1.74 13.25 -0.58
N LEU A 98 2.26 12.78 -1.72
CA LEU A 98 3.64 13.06 -2.13
C LEU A 98 3.91 14.56 -2.25
N ALA A 99 2.98 15.33 -2.85
CA ALA A 99 3.11 16.78 -2.95
C ALA A 99 3.16 17.46 -1.57
N CYS A 100 2.31 17.04 -0.63
CA CYS A 100 2.32 17.57 0.74
C CYS A 100 3.65 17.25 1.44
N LEU A 101 4.13 16.01 1.33
CA LEU A 101 5.39 15.59 1.92
C LEU A 101 6.56 16.42 1.35
N GLN A 102 6.65 16.56 0.02
CA GLN A 102 7.72 17.30 -0.65
C GLN A 102 7.74 18.80 -0.30
N SER A 103 6.59 19.38 0.02
CA SER A 103 6.50 20.79 0.46
C SER A 103 7.07 21.04 1.86
N GLN A 104 7.32 19.99 2.65
CA GLN A 104 7.73 20.07 4.05
C GLN A 104 9.03 19.27 4.28
N PRO A 105 10.20 19.93 4.40
CA PRO A 105 11.48 19.25 4.61
C PRO A 105 11.46 18.24 5.77
N VAL A 106 10.80 18.59 6.88
CA VAL A 106 10.67 17.72 8.06
C VAL A 106 9.94 16.41 7.75
N LEU A 107 9.01 16.39 6.79
CA LEU A 107 8.22 15.21 6.43
C LEU A 107 8.86 14.34 5.34
N ILE A 108 9.62 14.93 4.42
CA ILE A 108 10.23 14.18 3.30
C ILE A 108 11.62 13.65 3.63
N GLU A 109 12.38 14.37 4.47
CA GLU A 109 13.76 14.01 4.75
C GLU A 109 13.84 12.61 5.40
N ARG A 110 14.64 11.73 4.79
CA ARG A 110 14.89 10.35 5.24
C ARG A 110 13.63 9.48 5.34
N LEU A 111 12.50 9.90 4.77
CA LEU A 111 11.35 9.03 4.51
C LEU A 111 11.73 8.03 3.43
N PHE A 112 11.68 6.73 3.69
CA PHE A 112 12.15 5.73 2.72
C PHE A 112 11.07 4.74 2.30
N GLN A 113 9.93 4.70 3.00
CA GLN A 113 8.82 3.81 2.71
C GLN A 113 7.51 4.43 3.17
N VAL A 114 6.47 4.20 2.36
CA VAL A 114 5.10 4.62 2.64
C VAL A 114 4.20 3.41 2.47
N GLU A 115 3.37 3.15 3.47
CA GLU A 115 2.42 2.05 3.46
C GLU A 115 1.01 2.60 3.50
N PHE A 116 0.12 1.99 2.74
CA PHE A 116 -1.29 2.33 2.65
C PHE A 116 -2.13 1.14 3.06
N LEU A 117 -3.07 1.38 3.98
CA LEU A 117 -4.08 0.44 4.42
C LEU A 117 -5.45 1.09 4.20
N SER A 118 -6.17 0.66 3.16
CA SER A 118 -7.53 1.12 2.84
C SER A 118 -8.57 0.07 3.23
N THR A 119 -9.85 0.45 3.20
CA THR A 119 -11.00 -0.44 3.48
C THR A 119 -12.09 -0.23 2.44
N LEU A 120 -12.99 -1.20 2.27
CA LEU A 120 -14.20 -1.02 1.44
C LEU A 120 -15.12 0.06 2.01
N ARG A 121 -15.08 0.28 3.32
CA ARG A 121 -15.79 1.39 4.00
C ARG A 121 -15.24 2.77 3.62
N GLY A 122 -14.05 2.83 3.02
CA GLY A 122 -13.43 4.07 2.57
C GLY A 122 -12.52 4.75 3.59
N GLU A 123 -12.27 4.14 4.75
CA GLU A 123 -11.19 4.61 5.63
C GLU A 123 -9.83 4.23 5.04
N ILE A 124 -8.82 5.08 5.29
CA ILE A 124 -7.44 4.84 4.89
C ILE A 124 -6.48 5.29 5.99
N LEU A 125 -5.52 4.43 6.29
CA LEU A 125 -4.41 4.66 7.20
C LEU A 125 -3.11 4.62 6.42
N VAL A 126 -2.29 5.65 6.62
CA VAL A 126 -0.99 5.80 5.98
C VAL A 126 0.11 5.72 7.04
N THR A 127 1.10 4.87 6.79
CA THR A 127 2.30 4.76 7.63
C THR A 127 3.49 5.32 6.88
N LEU A 128 4.12 6.36 7.44
CA LEU A 128 5.34 6.97 6.93
C LEU A 128 6.54 6.42 7.71
N ILE A 129 7.50 5.79 7.03
CA ILE A 129 8.62 5.08 7.68
C ILE A 129 9.96 5.74 7.37
N TYR A 130 10.70 6.07 8.43
CA TYR A 130 11.86 6.95 8.38
C TYR A 130 13.18 6.32 8.85
N HIS A 131 14.29 6.80 8.29
CA HIS A 131 15.65 6.62 8.81
C HIS A 131 16.11 7.81 9.68
N LYS A 132 15.19 8.40 10.44
CA LYS A 132 15.46 9.41 11.46
C LYS A 132 14.48 9.30 12.61
N THR A 133 14.88 9.77 13.79
CA THR A 133 13.94 9.98 14.90
C THR A 133 12.94 11.07 14.51
N LEU A 134 11.70 10.90 14.92
CA LEU A 134 10.63 11.87 14.74
C LEU A 134 10.43 12.64 16.03
N GLY A 135 10.29 13.96 15.95
CA GLY A 135 10.05 14.84 17.10
C GLY A 135 8.74 15.60 16.97
N ASP A 136 8.53 16.54 17.89
CA ASP A 136 7.32 17.38 17.95
C ASP A 136 7.18 18.25 16.69
N ASP A 137 8.29 18.61 16.04
CA ASP A 137 8.33 19.33 14.77
C ASP A 137 7.68 18.53 13.63
N TRP A 138 7.91 17.22 13.60
CA TRP A 138 7.27 16.32 12.65
C TRP A 138 5.77 16.20 12.93
N GLU A 139 5.37 16.00 14.19
CA GLU A 139 3.96 15.85 14.56
C GLU A 139 3.16 17.12 14.24
N ALA A 140 3.70 18.30 14.55
CA ALA A 140 3.06 19.58 14.29
C ALA A 140 2.73 19.80 12.81
N VAL A 141 3.57 19.29 11.91
CA VAL A 141 3.39 19.42 10.45
C VAL A 141 2.59 18.25 9.86
N ALA A 142 2.69 17.05 10.44
CA ALA A 142 1.99 15.86 9.98
C ALA A 142 0.50 15.86 10.35
N LYS A 143 0.14 16.36 11.53
CA LYS A 143 -1.24 16.33 12.07
C LYS A 143 -2.26 17.06 11.19
N PRO A 144 -1.99 18.25 10.64
CA PRO A 144 -2.89 18.90 9.70
C PRO A 144 -3.18 18.08 8.43
N LEU A 145 -2.27 17.18 8.02
CA LEU A 145 -2.44 16.36 6.83
C LEU A 145 -3.56 15.33 6.97
N GLU A 146 -3.86 14.85 8.18
CA GLU A 146 -4.98 13.92 8.41
C GLU A 146 -6.30 14.55 7.95
N THR A 147 -6.56 15.79 8.38
CA THR A 147 -7.76 16.54 7.98
C THR A 147 -7.71 16.96 6.52
N GLN A 148 -6.57 17.46 6.04
CA GLN A 148 -6.43 17.93 4.66
C GLN A 148 -6.68 16.82 3.63
N LEU A 149 -6.22 15.60 3.93
CA LEU A 149 -6.29 14.46 3.01
C LEU A 149 -7.43 13.49 3.34
N GLY A 150 -8.07 13.63 4.51
CA GLY A 150 -9.12 12.72 4.98
C GLY A 150 -8.57 11.32 5.27
N ILE A 151 -7.44 11.24 5.98
CA ILE A 151 -6.71 10.00 6.26
C ILE A 151 -6.33 9.91 7.74
N HIS A 152 -6.00 8.70 8.20
CA HIS A 152 -5.22 8.51 9.42
C HIS A 152 -3.73 8.42 9.08
N LEU A 153 -2.86 8.93 9.97
CA LEU A 153 -1.42 8.94 9.75
C LEU A 153 -0.64 8.39 10.95
N ILE A 154 0.36 7.55 10.66
CA ILE A 154 1.35 7.08 11.62
C ILE A 154 2.76 7.45 11.12
N GLY A 155 3.60 7.92 12.04
CA GLY A 155 5.04 8.02 11.83
C GLY A 155 5.77 6.84 12.46
N ARG A 156 6.60 6.13 11.71
CA ARG A 156 7.48 5.08 12.23
C ARG A 156 8.94 5.41 12.02
N SER A 157 9.73 5.12 13.04
CA SER A 157 11.18 5.05 12.92
C SER A 157 11.70 3.90 13.78
N ARG A 158 13.02 3.75 13.89
CA ARG A 158 13.62 2.67 14.68
C ARG A 158 13.13 2.76 16.14
N LYS A 159 12.35 1.76 16.58
CA LYS A 159 11.74 1.66 17.92
C LYS A 159 10.75 2.79 18.26
N GLN A 160 10.24 3.50 17.25
CA GLN A 160 9.30 4.59 17.44
C GLN A 160 8.05 4.38 16.59
N LYS A 161 6.89 4.57 17.20
CA LYS A 161 5.57 4.64 16.55
C LYS A 161 4.85 5.86 17.11
N ILE A 162 4.67 6.88 16.30
CA ILE A 162 3.86 8.07 16.62
C ILE A 162 2.50 7.87 15.96
N ILE A 163 1.45 7.80 16.77
CA ILE A 163 0.07 7.68 16.33
C ILE A 163 -0.56 9.07 16.48
N LEU A 164 -1.02 9.68 15.39
CA LEU A 164 -1.59 11.02 15.45
C LEU A 164 -3.04 11.02 15.96
N SER A 165 -3.86 10.13 15.40
CA SER A 165 -5.26 9.96 15.78
C SER A 165 -5.57 8.54 16.24
N GLN A 166 -5.28 7.55 15.40
CA GLN A 166 -5.50 6.13 15.66
C GLN A 166 -4.61 5.26 14.78
N ASP A 167 -4.45 3.99 15.16
CA ASP A 167 -3.61 3.03 14.45
C ASP A 167 -4.37 1.86 13.82
N TYR A 168 -5.66 2.07 13.58
CA TYR A 168 -6.53 1.12 12.89
C TYR A 168 -7.44 1.84 11.90
N VAL A 169 -7.99 1.06 10.98
CA VAL A 169 -9.14 1.43 10.14
C VAL A 169 -10.28 0.47 10.39
N THR A 170 -11.50 0.90 10.13
CA THR A 170 -12.72 0.11 10.32
C THR A 170 -13.21 -0.42 8.98
N GLU A 171 -13.22 -1.74 8.83
CA GLU A 171 -13.76 -2.41 7.65
C GLU A 171 -15.22 -2.82 7.87
N THR A 172 -16.00 -2.88 6.80
CA THR A 172 -17.33 -3.48 6.81
C THR A 172 -17.52 -4.38 5.61
N LEU A 173 -17.73 -5.67 5.88
CA LEU A 173 -18.01 -6.68 4.87
C LEU A 173 -19.49 -7.07 4.91
N ASN A 174 -20.12 -7.13 3.74
CA ASN A 174 -21.47 -7.63 3.59
C ASN A 174 -21.44 -9.11 3.22
N VAL A 175 -21.82 -9.98 4.15
CA VAL A 175 -21.86 -11.43 3.95
C VAL A 175 -23.30 -11.89 4.06
N GLN A 176 -23.84 -12.41 2.96
CA GLN A 176 -25.24 -12.88 2.87
C GLN A 176 -26.26 -11.83 3.38
N GLY A 177 -26.06 -10.56 3.03
CA GLY A 177 -26.95 -9.45 3.43
C GLY A 177 -26.76 -8.95 4.86
N ARG A 178 -25.82 -9.52 5.63
CA ARG A 178 -25.45 -9.04 6.96
C ARG A 178 -24.12 -8.28 6.92
N ALA A 179 -24.10 -7.10 7.54
CA ALA A 179 -22.89 -6.33 7.72
C ALA A 179 -22.06 -6.86 8.91
N PHE A 180 -20.77 -7.09 8.67
CA PHE A 180 -19.78 -7.45 9.68
C PHE A 180 -18.73 -6.34 9.75
N THR A 181 -18.58 -5.73 10.92
CA THR A 181 -17.66 -4.62 11.14
C THR A 181 -16.52 -5.05 12.06
N TYR A 182 -15.29 -4.74 11.68
CA TYR A 182 -14.10 -5.05 12.46
C TYR A 182 -13.00 -4.02 12.23
N ARG A 183 -12.02 -3.99 13.13
CA ARG A 183 -10.88 -3.09 13.05
C ARG A 183 -9.70 -3.82 12.41
N GLN A 184 -9.07 -3.18 11.44
CA GLN A 184 -7.79 -3.60 10.88
C GLN A 184 -6.68 -2.72 11.46
N ILE A 185 -5.82 -3.31 12.27
CA ILE A 185 -4.73 -2.61 12.96
C ILE A 185 -3.51 -2.56 12.04
N GLU A 186 -2.78 -1.43 12.06
CA GLU A 186 -1.50 -1.29 11.35
C GLU A 186 -0.52 -2.42 11.69
N GLY A 187 0.11 -2.98 10.66
CA GLY A 187 1.04 -4.11 10.79
C GLY A 187 0.40 -5.46 11.17
N GLY A 188 -0.90 -5.48 11.52
CA GLY A 188 -1.64 -6.70 11.84
C GLY A 188 -2.10 -7.44 10.59
N PHE A 189 -1.96 -8.76 10.58
CA PHE A 189 -2.68 -9.59 9.61
C PHE A 189 -4.15 -9.70 10.06
N THR A 190 -5.08 -9.33 9.18
CA THR A 190 -6.52 -9.31 9.44
C THR A 190 -7.28 -9.91 8.28
#